data_AF-A0A9P8Q4F0-F1
#
_entry.id   AF-A0A9P8Q4F0-F1
#
_cell.length_a   1.000
_cell.length_b   1.000
_cell.length_c   1.000
_cell.angle_alpha   90.00
_cell.angle_beta   90.00
_cell.angle_gamma   90.00
#
_symmetry.space_group_name_H-M   'P 1'
#
loop_
_entity.id
_entity.type
_entity.pdbx_description
1 polymer ?
#
loop_
_entity_poly.entity_id
_entity_poly.type
_entity_poly.pdbx_seq_one_letter_code
_entity_poly.pdbx_strand_id
1 'polypeptide(L)'
;EEQSMEKLEEELKCAGYGQDTCKYVLVTVATIGCGKTTTSMTLANLFPDLIGVVQSDDIPSPIKNKQVAKCLEVLVEKPIVILDRNNHKLIERQQTFEYFADLNKLIPTSKLKFICLNFLGNMSKTDPELWEITRARVLERGDN
;
A
#
# COMPACT_ATOMS: atom_id res chain seq x y z
N GLU A 1 -7.97 -13.98 25.74
CA GLU A 1 -7.47 -13.52 24.42
C GLU A 1 -8.46 -13.84 23.30
N GLU A 2 -8.98 -15.07 23.24
CA GLU A 2 -9.99 -15.52 22.27
C GLU A 2 -11.31 -14.68 22.30
N GLN A 3 -11.83 -14.39 23.49
CA GLN A 3 -13.01 -13.53 23.68
C GLN A 3 -12.82 -12.07 23.20
N SER A 4 -11.58 -11.60 23.05
CA SER A 4 -11.30 -10.25 22.54
C SER A 4 -11.34 -10.21 21.01
N MET A 5 -10.99 -11.33 20.37
CA MET A 5 -11.03 -11.46 18.91
C MET A 5 -12.46 -11.64 18.41
N GLU A 6 -13.26 -12.48 19.07
CA GLU A 6 -14.69 -12.61 18.73
C GLU A 6 -15.43 -11.28 18.85
N LYS A 7 -15.12 -10.50 19.89
CA LYS A 7 -15.72 -9.19 20.10
C LYS A 7 -15.30 -8.19 19.03
N LEU A 8 -14.04 -8.24 18.58
CA LEU A 8 -13.55 -7.43 17.47
C LEU A 8 -14.20 -7.84 16.14
N GLU A 9 -14.38 -9.14 15.90
CA GLU A 9 -15.07 -9.66 14.72
C GLU A 9 -16.56 -9.29 14.70
N GLU A 10 -17.23 -9.29 15.85
CA GLU A 10 -18.60 -8.83 16.01
C GLU A 10 -18.72 -7.32 15.82
N GLU A 11 -17.78 -6.53 16.37
CA GLU A 11 -17.72 -5.08 16.16
C GLU A 11 -17.46 -4.75 14.68
N LEU A 12 -16.60 -5.51 14.00
CA LEU A 12 -16.34 -5.39 12.55
C LEU A 12 -17.57 -5.77 11.72
N LYS A 13 -18.29 -6.84 12.09
CA LYS A 13 -19.57 -7.20 11.45
C LYS A 13 -20.65 -6.14 11.65
N CYS A 14 -20.80 -5.63 12.88
CA CYS A 14 -21.75 -4.56 13.20
C CYS A 14 -21.39 -3.25 12.50
N ALA A 15 -20.12 -3.02 12.18
CA ALA A 15 -19.66 -1.91 11.35
C ALA A 15 -20.00 -2.05 9.84
N GLY A 16 -20.75 -3.08 9.44
CA GLY A 16 -21.23 -3.23 8.07
C GLY A 16 -20.22 -3.88 7.11
N TYR A 17 -19.32 -4.73 7.61
CA TYR A 17 -18.47 -5.56 6.76
C TYR A 17 -19.34 -6.55 5.95
N GLY A 18 -19.65 -6.18 4.70
CA GLY A 18 -20.27 -7.07 3.71
C GLY A 18 -21.38 -6.46 2.85
N GLN A 19 -21.97 -5.32 3.21
CA GLN A 19 -23.06 -4.71 2.44
C GLN A 19 -22.73 -3.32 1.87
N ASP A 20 -21.77 -2.60 2.45
CA ASP A 20 -21.29 -1.28 2.01
C ASP A 20 -19.79 -1.09 2.26
N THR A 21 -18.96 -2.08 1.89
CA THR A 21 -17.54 -2.09 2.26
C THR A 21 -16.71 -1.07 1.49
N CYS A 22 -16.08 -0.16 2.24
CA CYS A 22 -15.04 0.70 1.69
C CYS A 22 -13.86 -0.15 1.20
N LYS A 23 -13.21 0.34 0.15
CA LYS A 23 -11.98 -0.23 -0.42
C LYS A 23 -10.82 0.69 -0.06
N TYR A 24 -9.70 0.11 0.36
CA TYR A 24 -8.56 0.86 0.87
C TYR A 24 -7.32 0.63 0.02
N VAL A 25 -6.71 1.73 -0.41
CA VAL A 25 -5.41 1.73 -1.08
C VAL A 25 -4.39 2.28 -0.10
N LEU A 26 -3.49 1.43 0.36
CA LEU A 26 -2.35 1.82 1.19
C LEU A 26 -1.21 2.22 0.25
N VAL A 27 -0.82 3.48 0.28
CA VAL A 27 0.22 4.05 -0.59
C VAL A 27 1.48 4.24 0.24
N THR A 28 2.53 3.50 -0.07
CA THR A 28 3.83 3.68 0.61
C THR A 28 4.49 4.97 0.14
N VAL A 29 5.01 5.75 1.09
CA VAL A 29 5.89 6.91 0.84
C VAL A 29 7.22 6.63 1.54
N ALA A 30 8.22 6.30 0.74
CA ALA A 30 9.48 5.71 1.18
C ALA A 30 10.62 5.98 0.19
N THR A 31 11.85 5.75 0.62
CA THR A 31 13.02 5.57 -0.25
C THR A 31 13.46 4.11 -0.23
N ILE A 32 14.41 3.75 -1.11
CA ILE A 32 15.02 2.42 -1.14
C ILE A 32 15.61 2.10 0.24
N GLY A 33 15.50 0.86 0.71
CA GLY A 33 16.04 0.43 2.01
C GLY A 33 15.22 0.84 3.24
N CYS A 34 14.09 1.55 3.09
CA CYS A 34 13.23 1.93 4.23
C CYS A 34 12.38 0.78 4.80
N GLY A 35 12.42 -0.41 4.21
CA GLY A 35 11.63 -1.57 4.67
C GLY A 35 10.19 -1.63 4.16
N LYS A 36 9.80 -0.78 3.20
CA LYS A 36 8.45 -0.73 2.61
C LYS A 36 7.94 -2.11 2.18
N THR A 37 8.78 -2.89 1.52
CA THR A 37 8.42 -4.19 0.96
C THR A 37 8.35 -5.25 2.03
N THR A 38 9.27 -5.23 2.99
CA THR A 38 9.21 -6.11 4.16
C THR A 38 7.91 -5.90 4.92
N THR A 39 7.52 -4.64 5.19
CA THR A 39 6.26 -4.33 5.87
C THR A 39 5.05 -4.75 5.03
N SER A 40 5.04 -4.43 3.73
CA SER A 40 3.94 -4.80 2.83
C SER A 40 3.71 -6.32 2.78
N MET A 41 4.77 -7.09 2.59
CA MET A 41 4.70 -8.55 2.54
C MET A 41 4.34 -9.16 3.89
N THR A 42 4.83 -8.59 4.99
CA THR A 42 4.45 -9.05 6.35
C THR A 42 2.96 -8.88 6.58
N LEU A 43 2.38 -7.72 6.22
CA LEU A 43 0.95 -7.49 6.34
C LEU A 43 0.13 -8.44 5.45
N ALA A 44 0.58 -8.68 4.22
CA ALA A 44 -0.07 -9.63 3.31
C ALA A 44 -0.04 -11.06 3.84
N ASN A 45 1.07 -11.47 4.48
CA ASN A 45 1.20 -12.81 5.06
C ASN A 45 0.36 -12.99 6.33
N LEU A 46 0.18 -11.92 7.12
CA LEU A 46 -0.67 -11.95 8.32
C LEU A 46 -2.16 -11.94 7.97
N PHE A 47 -2.54 -11.25 6.88
CA PHE A 47 -3.94 -11.07 6.47
C PHE A 47 -4.15 -11.41 4.98
N PRO A 48 -3.90 -12.67 4.57
CA PRO A 48 -3.87 -13.06 3.17
C PRO A 48 -5.21 -12.88 2.45
N ASP A 49 -6.33 -12.99 3.16
CA ASP A 49 -7.67 -12.85 2.58
C ASP A 49 -8.12 -11.38 2.47
N LEU A 50 -7.50 -10.48 3.25
CA LEU A 50 -7.89 -9.07 3.30
C LEU A 50 -6.97 -8.16 2.48
N ILE A 51 -5.68 -8.49 2.44
CA ILE A 51 -4.63 -7.61 1.91
C ILE A 51 -4.00 -8.24 0.67
N GLY A 52 -3.99 -7.46 -0.42
CA GLY A 52 -3.12 -7.73 -1.57
C GLY A 52 -1.98 -6.72 -1.64
N VAL A 53 -0.90 -7.09 -2.32
CA VAL A 53 0.26 -6.21 -2.54
C VAL A 53 0.54 -6.15 -4.02
N VAL A 54 0.76 -4.95 -4.54
CA VAL A 54 1.23 -4.72 -5.90
C VAL A 54 2.60 -4.06 -5.81
N GLN A 55 3.65 -4.81 -6.15
CA GLN A 55 5.03 -4.32 -6.14
C GLN A 55 5.37 -3.71 -7.49
N SER A 56 6.10 -2.58 -7.48
CA SER A 56 6.50 -1.94 -8.74
C SER A 56 7.45 -2.78 -9.57
N ASP A 57 8.30 -3.55 -8.90
CA ASP A 57 9.43 -4.24 -9.50
C ASP A 57 8.95 -5.44 -10.36
N ASP A 58 7.76 -5.96 -10.08
CA ASP A 58 7.12 -7.06 -10.82
C ASP A 58 6.46 -6.63 -12.15
N ILE A 59 6.40 -5.33 -12.44
CA ILE A 59 5.65 -4.79 -13.58
C ILE A 59 6.62 -4.33 -14.68
N PRO A 60 6.67 -5.04 -15.84
CA PRO A 60 7.57 -4.69 -16.93
C PRO A 60 7.28 -3.27 -17.45
N SER A 61 8.33 -2.45 -17.58
CA SER A 61 8.23 -1.10 -18.17
C SER A 61 7.80 -1.12 -19.65
N PRO A 62 7.11 -0.06 -20.17
CA PRO A 62 6.79 1.22 -19.54
C PRO A 62 5.29 1.58 -19.65
N ILE A 63 4.38 0.81 -19.06
CA ILE A 63 2.95 1.19 -19.06
C ILE A 63 2.61 1.85 -17.74
N LYS A 64 2.59 3.19 -17.75
CA LYS A 64 2.56 4.06 -16.57
C LYS A 64 1.42 3.79 -15.58
N ASN A 65 0.30 3.22 -16.04
CA ASN A 65 -0.90 2.99 -15.26
C ASN A 65 -1.17 1.50 -14.92
N LYS A 66 -0.34 0.56 -15.39
CA LYS A 66 -0.54 -0.89 -15.14
C LYS A 66 -0.62 -1.23 -13.65
N GLN A 67 0.13 -0.52 -12.84
CA GLN A 67 0.18 -0.77 -11.39
C GLN A 67 -1.16 -0.41 -10.74
N VAL A 68 -1.74 0.72 -11.12
CA VAL A 68 -3.06 1.14 -10.64
C VAL A 68 -4.15 0.21 -11.16
N ALA A 69 -4.07 -0.22 -12.42
CA ALA A 69 -4.98 -1.24 -12.96
C ALA A 69 -4.91 -2.54 -12.14
N LYS A 70 -3.70 -3.02 -11.82
CA LYS A 70 -3.51 -4.20 -10.97
C LYS A 70 -4.06 -4.00 -9.55
N CYS A 71 -3.89 -2.81 -8.98
CA CYS A 71 -4.50 -2.48 -7.68
C CYS A 71 -6.02 -2.58 -7.74
N LEU A 72 -6.64 -2.06 -8.81
CA LEU A 72 -8.09 -2.15 -9.00
C LEU A 72 -8.55 -3.60 -9.18
N GLU A 73 -7.80 -4.43 -9.91
CA GLU A 73 -8.07 -5.88 -10.02
C GLU A 73 -8.04 -6.56 -8.64
N VAL A 74 -7.00 -6.29 -7.84
CA VAL A 74 -6.89 -6.81 -6.47
C VAL A 74 -8.07 -6.35 -5.60
N LEU A 75 -8.51 -5.09 -5.76
CA LEU A 75 -9.63 -4.54 -5.01
C LEU A 75 -11.00 -5.13 -5.39
N VAL A 76 -11.11 -5.87 -6.49
CA VAL A 76 -12.31 -6.67 -6.80
C VAL A 76 -12.46 -7.77 -5.76
N GLU A 77 -11.38 -8.51 -5.51
CA GLU A 77 -11.38 -9.70 -4.64
C GLU A 77 -11.15 -9.33 -3.17
N LYS A 78 -10.27 -8.35 -2.91
CA LYS A 78 -9.82 -7.99 -1.57
C LYS A 78 -10.31 -6.59 -1.17
N PRO A 79 -10.56 -6.34 0.12
CA PRO A 79 -10.92 -5.01 0.60
C PRO A 79 -9.74 -4.02 0.62
N ILE A 80 -8.51 -4.52 0.70
CA ILE A 80 -7.31 -3.70 0.89
C ILE A 80 -6.24 -4.07 -0.13
N VAL A 81 -5.61 -3.06 -0.74
CA VAL A 81 -4.40 -3.23 -1.56
C VAL A 81 -3.29 -2.29 -1.10
N ILE A 82 -2.07 -2.81 -1.02
CA ILE A 82 -0.86 -2.01 -0.81
C ILE A 82 -0.22 -1.74 -2.17
N LEU A 83 -0.12 -0.47 -2.53
CA LEU A 83 0.66 0.01 -3.66
C LEU A 83 2.11 0.21 -3.19
N ASP A 84 2.92 -0.83 -3.30
CA ASP A 84 4.31 -0.85 -2.85
C ASP A 84 5.24 -0.18 -3.88
N ARG A 85 5.43 1.14 -3.70
CA ARG A 85 6.42 1.95 -4.43
C ARG A 85 7.10 2.95 -3.51
N ASN A 86 8.13 3.63 -4.01
CA ASN A 86 8.75 4.71 -3.25
C ASN A 86 7.81 5.91 -3.09
N ASN A 87 7.21 6.42 -4.17
CA ASN A 87 6.33 7.62 -4.14
C ASN A 87 6.88 8.82 -3.35
N HIS A 88 8.21 8.92 -3.22
CA HIS A 88 8.90 10.00 -2.51
C HIS A 88 8.67 11.37 -3.17
N LYS A 89 8.40 11.43 -4.47
CA LYS A 89 8.10 12.69 -5.19
C LYS A 89 6.61 12.99 -5.17
N LEU A 90 6.27 14.27 -5.00
CA LEU A 90 4.88 14.74 -5.03
C LEU A 90 4.19 14.44 -6.36
N ILE A 91 4.92 14.58 -7.47
CA ILE A 91 4.42 14.29 -8.82
C ILE A 91 4.02 12.81 -8.97
N GLU A 92 4.79 11.87 -8.39
CA GLU A 92 4.48 10.43 -8.43
C GLU A 92 3.17 10.13 -7.70
N ARG A 93 2.93 10.81 -6.58
CA ARG A 93 1.68 10.69 -5.81
C ARG A 93 0.50 11.27 -6.58
N GLN A 94 0.65 12.46 -7.14
CA GLN A 94 -0.38 13.09 -7.96
C GLN A 94 -0.79 12.19 -9.15
N GLN A 95 0.19 11.68 -9.90
CA GLN A 95 -0.04 10.75 -11.01
C GLN A 95 -0.79 9.49 -10.57
N THR A 96 -0.45 8.96 -9.40
CA THR A 96 -1.16 7.80 -8.84
C THR A 96 -2.65 8.09 -8.65
N PHE A 97 -3.00 9.24 -8.04
CA PHE A 97 -4.39 9.63 -7.86
C PHE A 97 -5.11 9.89 -9.18
N GLU A 98 -4.46 10.54 -10.14
CA GLU A 98 -4.98 10.76 -11.50
C GLU A 98 -5.31 9.43 -12.19
N TYR A 99 -4.39 8.46 -12.14
CA TYR A 99 -4.65 7.14 -12.71
C TYR A 99 -5.77 6.38 -12.01
N PHE A 100 -5.93 6.52 -10.68
CA PHE A 100 -7.07 5.94 -9.98
C PHE A 100 -8.37 6.61 -10.41
N ALA A 101 -8.39 7.93 -10.58
CA ALA A 101 -9.57 8.64 -11.06
C ALA A 101 -9.95 8.23 -12.50
N ASP A 102 -8.97 8.05 -13.38
CA ASP A 102 -9.19 7.69 -14.79
C ASP A 102 -9.62 6.23 -14.97
N LEU A 103 -9.04 5.30 -14.20
CA LEU A 103 -9.24 3.86 -14.37
C LEU A 103 -10.37 3.29 -13.51
N ASN A 104 -10.68 3.89 -12.36
CA ASN A 104 -11.70 3.38 -11.47
C ASN A 104 -13.11 3.65 -12.01
N LYS A 105 -13.75 2.59 -12.53
CA LYS A 105 -15.13 2.65 -13.04
C LYS A 105 -16.15 1.96 -12.13
N LEU A 106 -15.68 1.21 -11.13
CA LEU A 106 -16.49 0.25 -10.39
C LEU A 106 -16.71 0.67 -8.93
N ILE A 107 -15.70 1.28 -8.30
CA ILE A 107 -15.74 1.63 -6.89
C ILE A 107 -16.21 3.08 -6.76
N PRO A 108 -17.33 3.38 -6.10
CA PRO A 108 -17.76 4.75 -5.87
C PRO A 108 -16.68 5.57 -5.15
N THR A 109 -16.47 6.82 -5.55
CA THR A 109 -15.47 7.72 -4.93
C THR A 109 -15.67 7.88 -3.42
N SER A 110 -16.92 7.81 -2.94
CA SER A 110 -17.23 7.84 -1.51
C SER A 110 -16.71 6.63 -0.73
N LYS A 111 -16.46 5.51 -1.42
CA LYS A 111 -16.06 4.21 -0.85
C LYS A 111 -14.59 3.85 -1.13
N LEU A 112 -13.91 4.52 -2.05
CA LEU A 112 -12.46 4.33 -2.27
C LEU A 112 -11.67 5.29 -1.36
N LYS A 113 -10.88 4.74 -0.44
CA LYS A 113 -10.08 5.51 0.52
C LYS A 113 -8.60 5.25 0.30
N PHE A 114 -7.79 6.28 0.49
CA PHE A 114 -6.34 6.21 0.38
C PHE A 114 -5.71 6.46 1.74
N ILE A 115 -4.79 5.58 2.14
CA ILE A 115 -4.06 5.66 3.41
C ILE A 115 -2.58 5.76 3.07
N CYS A 116 -1.92 6.80 3.59
CA CYS A 116 -0.48 6.98 3.42
C CYS A 116 0.28 6.15 4.46
N LEU A 117 1.19 5.29 4.00
CA LEU A 117 2.18 4.64 4.86
C LEU A 117 3.50 5.42 4.74
N ASN A 118 3.74 6.35 5.67
CA ASN A 118 4.92 7.20 5.67
C ASN A 118 6.11 6.52 6.37
N PHE A 119 7.09 6.07 5.59
CA PHE A 119 8.33 5.47 6.10
C PHE A 119 9.46 6.48 6.34
N LEU A 120 9.27 7.74 5.94
CA LEU A 120 10.26 8.81 6.12
C LEU A 120 10.07 9.55 7.45
N GLY A 121 8.93 9.37 8.13
CA GLY A 121 8.60 10.11 9.35
C GLY A 121 8.61 11.62 9.12
N ASN A 122 9.29 12.36 10.00
CA ASN A 122 9.55 13.79 9.86
C ASN A 122 10.87 14.10 9.14
N MET A 123 11.64 13.07 8.77
CA MET A 123 12.93 13.26 8.12
C MET A 123 12.75 13.65 6.66
N SER A 124 13.59 14.57 6.20
CA SER A 124 13.69 14.85 4.77
C SER A 124 14.27 13.64 4.04
N LYS A 125 13.91 13.44 2.78
CA LYS A 125 14.59 12.47 1.91
C LYS A 125 16.09 12.75 1.74
N THR A 126 16.54 13.96 2.08
CA THR A 126 17.94 14.39 2.05
C THR A 126 18.62 14.30 3.41
N ASP A 127 17.96 13.69 4.40
CA ASP A 127 18.52 13.53 5.73
C ASP A 127 19.72 12.56 5.70
N PRO A 128 20.92 12.99 6.15
CA PRO A 128 22.10 12.14 6.18
C PRO A 128 21.91 10.87 7.04
N GLU A 129 21.14 10.93 8.12
CA GLU A 129 20.87 9.78 8.99
C GLU A 129 20.03 8.73 8.25
N LEU A 130 19.02 9.18 7.51
CA LEU A 130 18.22 8.31 6.65
C LEU A 130 19.09 7.63 5.58
N TRP A 131 20.04 8.37 5.00
CA TRP A 131 20.96 7.83 4.01
C TRP A 131 21.87 6.74 4.58
N GLU A 132 22.50 6.98 5.73
CA GLU A 132 23.39 5.99 6.35
C GLU A 132 22.65 4.71 6.73
N ILE A 133 21.46 4.84 7.32
CA ILE A 133 20.61 3.69 7.69
C ILE A 133 20.20 2.88 6.46
N THR A 134 19.69 3.56 5.42
CA THR A 134 19.19 2.87 4.22
C THR A 134 20.33 2.24 3.41
N ARG A 135 21.48 2.92 3.31
CA ARG A 135 22.68 2.41 2.63
C ARG A 135 23.23 1.18 3.33
N ALA A 136 23.39 1.21 4.65
CA ALA A 136 23.88 0.06 5.41
C ALA A 136 22.98 -1.17 5.20
N ARG A 137 21.66 -0.97 5.26
CA ARG A 137 20.68 -2.05 5.05
C ARG A 137 20.75 -2.67 3.65
N VAL A 138 20.90 -1.85 2.61
CA VAL A 138 21.01 -2.34 1.23
C VAL A 138 22.31 -3.13 1.04
N LEU A 139 23.43 -2.63 1.58
CA LEU A 139 24.73 -3.30 1.50
C LEU A 139 24.76 -4.63 2.25
N GLU A 140 24.14 -4.70 3.43
CA GLU A 140 24.13 -5.91 4.27
C GLU A 140 23.16 -6.99 3.77
N ARG A 141 22.01 -6.61 3.20
CA ARG A 141 20.98 -7.56 2.75
C ARG A 141 21.08 -7.95 1.28
N GLY A 142 21.68 -7.11 0.43
CA GLY A 142 21.47 -7.17 -1.02
C GLY A 142 20.10 -6.57 -1.40
N ASP A 143 20.03 -5.95 -2.58
CA ASP A 143 18.77 -5.45 -3.15
C ASP A 143 18.05 -6.60 -3.88
N ASN A 144 16.72 -6.63 -3.84
CA ASN A 144 15.90 -7.68 -4.46
C ASN A 144 15.97 -7.64 -6.00
#